data_AF-X1W017-F1
#
_entry.id   AF-X1W017-F1
#
_cell.length_a   1.000
_cell.length_b   1.000
_cell.length_c   1.000
_cell.angle_alpha   90.00
_cell.angle_beta   90.00
_cell.angle_gamma   90.00
#
_symmetry.space_group_name_H-M   'P 1'
#
loop_
_entity.id
_entity.type
_entity.pdbx_description
1 polymer ?
#
loop_
_entity_poly.entity_id
_entity_poly.type
_entity_poly.pdbx_seq_one_letter_code
_entity_poly.pdbx_strand_id
1 'polypeptide(L)'
;KIQVWLESKVNDVKGYVGNFDVSIIDSKKEISELKVGVIIVATGGQELKPIGYPQFIDKNQNVITQLELERKLKAEDKTWLDKIKRITTILCANAREKEGITYCSNVCCAISIKNLNILKELKPDLEMIVLYRDFQMAKKEFEEYFF
;
A
#
# COMPACT_ATOMS: atom_id res chain seq x y z
N LYS A 1 -5.81 -7.65 30.34
CA LYS A 1 -5.23 -6.28 30.40
C LYS A 1 -4.38 -6.08 29.15
N ILE A 2 -4.55 -4.99 28.41
CA ILE A 2 -3.78 -4.68 27.20
C ILE A 2 -2.83 -3.52 27.52
N GLN A 3 -1.56 -3.64 27.13
CA GLN A 3 -0.57 -2.58 27.20
C GLN A 3 -0.23 -2.15 25.78
N VAL A 4 -0.26 -0.85 25.52
CA VAL A 4 -0.01 -0.27 24.20
C VAL A 4 1.24 0.58 24.28
N TRP A 5 2.19 0.29 23.39
CA TRP A 5 3.48 0.98 23.29
C TRP A 5 3.54 1.65 21.92
N LEU A 6 3.31 2.95 21.87
CA LEU A 6 3.42 3.77 20.66
C LEU A 6 4.85 4.32 20.55
N GLU A 7 5.24 4.76 19.35
CA GLU A 7 6.58 5.30 19.07
C GLU A 7 7.73 4.41 19.57
N SER A 8 7.49 3.10 19.56
CA SER A 8 8.37 2.10 20.14
C SER A 8 8.67 1.02 19.11
N LYS A 9 9.82 0.36 19.26
CA LYS A 9 10.20 -0.79 18.44
C LYS A 9 10.70 -1.93 19.32
N VAL A 10 10.54 -3.15 18.83
CA VAL A 10 11.21 -4.31 19.42
C VAL A 10 12.71 -4.15 19.21
N ASN A 11 13.47 -4.19 20.29
CA ASN A 11 14.93 -4.03 20.28
C ASN A 11 15.64 -5.39 20.28
N ASP A 12 15.17 -6.33 21.10
CA ASP A 12 15.76 -7.68 21.21
C ASP A 12 14.70 -8.70 21.63
N VAL A 13 14.88 -9.94 21.20
CA VAL A 13 14.02 -11.09 21.53
C VAL A 13 14.89 -12.29 21.84
N LYS A 14 14.79 -12.80 23.07
CA LYS A 14 15.51 -13.98 23.56
C LYS A 14 14.54 -15.02 24.10
N GLY A 15 15.00 -16.27 24.19
CA GLY A 15 14.23 -17.38 24.77
C GLY A 15 13.70 -18.36 23.74
N TYR A 16 12.61 -19.04 24.08
CA TYR A 16 12.02 -20.13 23.29
C TYR A 16 10.49 -20.12 23.40
N VAL A 17 9.83 -20.95 22.60
CA VAL A 17 8.36 -21.06 22.56
C VAL A 17 7.80 -21.28 23.97
N GLY A 18 6.93 -20.38 24.42
CA GLY A 18 6.34 -20.40 25.76
C GLY A 18 7.11 -19.59 26.82
N ASN A 19 8.32 -19.10 26.52
CA ASN A 19 9.13 -18.30 27.43
C ASN A 19 10.10 -17.37 26.68
N PHE A 20 9.60 -16.20 26.29
CA PHE A 20 10.38 -15.15 25.64
C PHE A 20 10.62 -13.97 26.58
N ASP A 21 11.84 -13.46 26.54
CA ASP A 21 12.22 -12.16 27.08
C ASP A 21 12.35 -11.17 25.91
N VAL A 22 11.47 -10.18 25.87
CA VAL A 22 11.39 -9.16 24.81
C VAL A 22 11.77 -7.81 25.38
N SER A 23 12.71 -7.12 24.74
CA SER A 23 13.00 -5.72 25.06
C SER A 23 12.39 -4.78 24.01
N ILE A 24 11.74 -3.73 24.49
CA ILE A 24 11.13 -2.68 23.70
C ILE A 24 11.89 -1.39 23.98
N ILE A 25 12.26 -0.65 22.94
CA ILE A 25 12.88 0.67 23.04
C ILE A 25 11.92 1.73 22.49
N ASP A 26 11.72 2.80 23.25
CA ASP A 26 10.87 3.93 22.87
C ASP A 26 11.66 5.05 22.16
N SER A 27 10.96 6.13 21.78
CA SER A 27 11.55 7.30 21.12
C SER A 27 12.54 8.07 22.03
N LYS A 28 12.45 7.91 23.35
CA LYS A 28 13.35 8.51 24.35
C LYS A 28 14.56 7.63 24.69
N LYS A 29 14.67 6.45 24.05
CA LYS A 29 15.69 5.42 24.29
C LYS A 29 15.56 4.73 25.65
N GLU A 30 14.38 4.78 26.27
CA GLU A 30 14.08 3.98 27.46
C GLU A 30 13.80 2.53 27.04
N ILE A 31 14.35 1.58 27.80
CA ILE A 31 14.20 0.14 27.53
C ILE A 31 13.23 -0.46 28.54
N SER A 32 12.21 -1.13 28.04
CA SER A 32 11.27 -1.90 28.85
C SER A 32 11.35 -3.38 28.51
N GLU A 33 11.37 -4.22 29.54
CA GLU A 33 11.43 -5.67 29.40
C GLU A 33 10.06 -6.31 29.62
N LEU A 34 9.76 -7.32 28.80
CA LEU A 34 8.49 -8.03 28.81
C LEU A 34 8.72 -9.53 28.69
N LYS A 35 8.14 -10.29 29.62
CA LYS A 35 8.06 -11.75 29.54
C LYS A 35 6.76 -12.15 28.85
N VAL A 36 6.86 -12.86 27.73
CA VAL A 36 5.70 -13.33 26.96
C VAL A 36 5.85 -14.78 26.55
N GLY A 37 4.73 -15.52 26.45
CA GLY A 37 4.76 -16.90 25.96
C GLY A 37 4.69 -17.02 24.44
N VAL A 38 4.08 -16.03 23.77
CA VAL A 38 3.78 -16.05 22.33
C VAL A 38 4.04 -14.67 21.74
N ILE A 39 4.58 -14.64 20.51
CA ILE A 39 4.80 -13.42 19.72
C ILE A 39 4.00 -13.55 18.42
N ILE A 40 3.22 -12.52 18.11
CA ILE A 40 2.49 -12.40 16.84
C ILE A 40 3.12 -11.25 16.05
N VAL A 41 3.63 -11.54 14.86
CA VAL A 41 4.23 -10.52 13.97
C VAL A 41 3.17 -10.01 13.02
N ALA A 42 2.80 -8.74 13.18
CA ALA A 42 1.80 -8.06 12.35
C ALA A 42 2.28 -6.68 11.91
N THR A 43 3.53 -6.56 11.46
CA THR A 43 4.18 -5.30 11.07
C THR A 43 3.69 -4.73 9.73
N GLY A 44 2.83 -5.45 9.02
CA GLY A 44 2.23 -5.01 7.76
C GLY A 44 3.20 -5.04 6.57
N GLY A 45 2.90 -4.24 5.55
CA GLY A 45 3.71 -4.09 4.34
C GLY A 45 3.91 -2.62 3.99
N GLN A 46 4.85 -2.35 3.08
CA GLN A 46 5.15 -1.01 2.58
C GLN A 46 4.83 -0.92 1.09
N GLU A 47 4.38 0.26 0.65
CA GLU A 47 4.15 0.52 -0.77
C GLU A 47 5.50 0.49 -1.52
N LEU A 48 5.49 -0.19 -2.66
CA LEU A 48 6.57 -0.07 -3.63
C LEU A 48 6.44 1.27 -4.37
N LYS A 49 7.46 2.12 -4.25
CA LYS A 49 7.63 3.25 -5.17
C LYS A 49 8.44 2.77 -6.39
N PRO A 50 7.86 2.73 -7.60
CA PRO A 50 8.53 2.21 -8.78
C PRO A 50 9.89 2.89 -9.02
N ILE A 51 10.94 2.08 -9.20
CA ILE A 51 12.31 2.54 -9.47
C ILE A 51 12.60 2.21 -10.94
N GLY A 52 13.23 3.13 -11.68
CA GLY A 52 13.67 2.84 -13.06
C GLY A 52 12.64 3.12 -14.15
N TYR A 53 11.40 3.49 -13.82
CA TYR A 53 10.48 4.09 -14.78
C TYR A 53 10.94 5.54 -15.06
N PRO A 54 11.30 5.93 -16.29
CA PRO A 54 11.78 7.27 -16.61
C PRO A 54 10.83 8.36 -16.08
N GLN A 55 9.53 8.08 -16.06
CA GLN A 55 8.52 9.01 -15.58
C GLN A 55 8.47 9.19 -14.06
N PHE A 56 9.00 8.23 -13.26
CA PHE A 56 9.22 8.37 -11.81
C PHE A 56 10.63 8.88 -11.47
N ILE A 57 11.61 8.71 -12.38
CA ILE A 57 12.99 9.19 -12.22
C ILE A 57 13.06 10.72 -12.28
N ASP A 58 12.31 11.35 -13.20
CA ASP A 58 12.39 12.79 -13.45
C ASP A 58 11.45 13.65 -12.58
N LYS A 59 10.86 13.08 -11.52
CA LYS A 59 9.87 13.76 -10.64
C LYS A 59 8.70 14.39 -11.40
N ASN A 60 8.17 13.71 -12.41
CA ASN A 60 6.97 14.19 -13.11
C ASN A 60 5.77 14.19 -12.15
N GLN A 61 5.25 15.37 -11.79
CA GLN A 61 4.14 15.54 -10.84
C GLN A 61 2.82 14.90 -11.31
N ASN A 62 2.71 14.57 -12.60
CA ASN A 62 1.55 13.90 -13.17
C ASN A 62 1.58 12.38 -13.00
N VAL A 63 2.69 11.84 -12.48
CA VAL A 63 2.85 10.42 -12.19
C VAL A 63 2.82 10.23 -10.69
N ILE A 64 1.80 9.51 -10.23
CA ILE A 64 1.55 9.25 -8.82
C ILE A 64 1.27 7.77 -8.61
N THR A 65 1.53 7.27 -7.41
CA THR A 65 1.17 5.90 -7.03
C THR A 65 -0.33 5.77 -6.74
N GLN A 66 -0.82 4.53 -6.66
CA GLN A 66 -2.22 4.27 -6.26
C GLN A 66 -2.50 4.76 -4.83
N LEU A 67 -1.54 4.64 -3.90
CA LEU A 67 -1.72 5.15 -2.54
C LEU A 67 -1.73 6.69 -2.51
N GLU A 68 -0.92 7.34 -3.34
CA GLU A 68 -0.93 8.80 -3.49
C GLU A 68 -2.24 9.29 -4.13
N LEU A 69 -2.77 8.57 -5.11
CA LEU A 69 -4.10 8.81 -5.67
C LEU A 69 -5.20 8.66 -4.61
N GLU A 70 -5.17 7.59 -3.79
CA GLU A 70 -6.13 7.43 -2.69
C GLU A 70 -6.10 8.61 -1.72
N ARG A 71 -4.91 9.09 -1.36
CA ARG A 71 -4.78 10.28 -0.50
C ARG A 71 -5.42 11.51 -1.13
N LYS A 72 -5.21 11.73 -2.44
CA LYS A 72 -5.89 12.80 -3.20
C LYS A 72 -7.39 12.59 -3.30
N LEU A 73 -7.86 11.35 -3.43
CA LEU A 73 -9.27 10.98 -3.45
C LEU A 73 -9.94 11.07 -2.07
N LYS A 74 -9.18 11.07 -0.97
CA LYS A 74 -9.69 11.29 0.38
C LYS A 74 -9.72 12.77 0.79
N ALA A 75 -8.85 13.61 0.23
CA ALA A 75 -8.83 15.05 0.52
C ALA A 75 -10.13 15.75 0.10
N GLU A 76 -10.53 16.83 0.77
CA GLU A 76 -11.73 17.58 0.38
C GLU A 76 -11.55 18.29 -0.98
N ASP A 77 -10.36 18.82 -1.22
CA ASP A 77 -10.04 19.52 -2.48
C ASP A 77 -9.87 18.53 -3.65
N LYS A 78 -10.72 18.68 -4.66
CA LYS A 78 -10.73 17.93 -5.92
C LYS A 78 -10.38 18.75 -7.15
N THR A 79 -10.01 20.02 -7.00
CA THR A 79 -9.74 20.94 -8.13
C THR A 79 -8.63 20.45 -9.06
N TRP A 80 -7.72 19.61 -8.55
CA TRP A 80 -6.69 18.96 -9.34
C TRP A 80 -7.25 18.11 -10.50
N LEU A 81 -8.48 17.61 -10.38
CA LEU A 81 -9.12 16.75 -11.38
C LEU A 81 -9.73 17.54 -12.55
N ASP A 82 -10.04 18.82 -12.35
CA ASP A 82 -10.77 19.66 -13.32
C ASP A 82 -10.04 19.73 -14.66
N LYS A 83 -8.71 19.89 -14.62
CA LYS A 83 -7.85 20.01 -15.81
C LYS A 83 -7.47 18.67 -16.43
N ILE A 84 -7.71 17.56 -15.75
CA ILE A 84 -7.32 16.22 -16.23
C ILE A 84 -8.41 15.67 -17.14
N LYS A 85 -8.07 15.42 -18.40
CA LYS A 85 -8.99 14.82 -19.38
C LYS A 85 -8.84 13.31 -19.51
N ARG A 86 -7.66 12.78 -19.15
CA ARG A 86 -7.31 11.38 -19.33
C ARG A 86 -6.42 10.90 -18.19
N ILE A 87 -6.67 9.69 -17.70
CA ILE A 87 -5.80 8.97 -16.77
C ILE A 87 -5.44 7.61 -17.35
N THR A 88 -4.16 7.25 -17.26
CA THR A 88 -3.67 5.91 -17.58
C THR A 88 -3.19 5.25 -16.30
N THR A 89 -3.78 4.11 -15.95
CA THR A 89 -3.35 3.28 -14.84
C THR A 89 -2.50 2.12 -15.36
N ILE A 90 -1.34 1.90 -14.73
CA ILE A 90 -0.42 0.81 -15.07
C ILE A 90 -0.45 -0.20 -13.93
N LEU A 91 -0.94 -1.41 -14.20
CA LEU A 91 -0.90 -2.52 -13.26
C LEU A 91 0.42 -3.28 -13.38
N CYS A 92 0.84 -3.90 -12.26
CA CYS A 92 2.09 -4.63 -12.14
C CYS A 92 3.36 -3.79 -12.40
N ALA A 93 3.34 -2.48 -12.12
CA ALA A 93 4.53 -1.63 -12.23
C ALA A 93 5.64 -2.16 -11.29
N ASN A 94 6.78 -2.57 -11.86
CA ASN A 94 7.88 -3.25 -11.17
C ASN A 94 7.46 -4.47 -10.34
N ALA A 95 6.43 -5.20 -10.76
CA ALA A 95 6.01 -6.46 -10.14
C ALA A 95 5.73 -7.51 -11.21
N ARG A 96 5.85 -8.80 -10.83
CA ARG A 96 5.78 -9.94 -11.78
C ARG A 96 6.80 -9.79 -12.92
N GLU A 97 8.01 -9.39 -12.58
CA GLU A 97 9.15 -9.31 -13.51
C GLU A 97 10.06 -10.55 -13.37
N LYS A 98 10.93 -10.78 -14.35
CA LYS A 98 11.89 -11.90 -14.30
C LYS A 98 12.98 -11.68 -13.23
N GLU A 99 13.36 -10.43 -13.06
CA GLU A 99 14.34 -9.95 -12.08
C GLU A 99 13.66 -8.93 -11.16
N GLY A 100 14.14 -8.77 -9.93
CA GLY A 100 13.49 -7.89 -8.94
C GLY A 100 12.27 -8.54 -8.28
N ILE A 101 11.11 -7.90 -8.33
CA ILE A 101 9.88 -8.39 -7.69
C ILE A 101 9.17 -9.37 -8.61
N THR A 102 9.33 -10.66 -8.31
CA THR A 102 8.81 -11.77 -9.11
C THR A 102 7.38 -12.18 -8.75
N TYR A 103 6.84 -11.66 -7.64
CA TYR A 103 5.52 -12.03 -7.13
C TYR A 103 4.43 -11.00 -7.47
N CYS A 104 3.16 -11.42 -7.33
CA CYS A 104 2.00 -10.54 -7.43
C CYS A 104 1.65 -9.92 -6.07
N SER A 105 1.42 -8.61 -6.02
CA SER A 105 1.01 -7.91 -4.79
C SER A 105 -0.42 -8.22 -4.33
N ASN A 106 -1.22 -8.92 -5.14
CA ASN A 106 -2.59 -9.41 -4.85
C ASN A 106 -3.67 -8.32 -4.61
N VAL A 107 -3.29 -7.08 -4.28
CA VAL A 107 -4.23 -6.00 -3.93
C VAL A 107 -4.31 -4.90 -4.99
N CYS A 108 -3.29 -4.75 -5.84
CA CYS A 108 -3.17 -3.61 -6.76
C CYS A 108 -4.29 -3.56 -7.82
N CYS A 109 -4.78 -4.72 -8.28
CA CYS A 109 -5.87 -4.79 -9.24
C CYS A 109 -7.18 -4.24 -8.65
N ALA A 110 -7.57 -4.73 -7.46
CA ALA A 110 -8.79 -4.30 -6.79
C ALA A 110 -8.75 -2.83 -6.36
N ILE A 111 -7.62 -2.39 -5.78
CA ILE A 111 -7.40 -0.98 -5.40
C ILE A 111 -7.55 -0.06 -6.63
N SER A 112 -6.96 -0.45 -7.75
CA SER A 112 -7.05 0.32 -8.99
C SER A 112 -8.51 0.45 -9.44
N ILE A 113 -9.28 -0.63 -9.49
CA ILE A 113 -10.68 -0.55 -9.94
C ILE A 113 -11.51 0.30 -8.98
N LYS A 114 -11.36 0.12 -7.67
CA LYS A 114 -12.03 0.97 -6.67
C LYS A 114 -11.74 2.45 -6.92
N ASN A 115 -10.47 2.82 -7.11
CA ASN A 115 -10.08 4.21 -7.36
C ASN A 115 -10.64 4.74 -8.69
N LEU A 116 -10.68 3.91 -9.73
CA LEU A 116 -11.24 4.27 -11.03
C LEU A 116 -12.77 4.47 -10.96
N ASN A 117 -13.48 3.66 -10.18
CA ASN A 117 -14.93 3.83 -9.96
C ASN A 117 -15.21 5.17 -9.27
N ILE A 118 -14.46 5.50 -8.21
CA ILE A 118 -14.58 6.81 -7.54
C ILE A 118 -14.28 7.95 -8.52
N LEU A 119 -13.25 7.82 -9.35
CA LEU A 119 -12.94 8.84 -10.37
C LEU A 119 -14.07 9.00 -11.39
N LYS A 120 -14.72 7.91 -11.79
CA LYS A 120 -15.86 7.93 -12.72
C LYS A 120 -17.07 8.65 -12.12
N GLU A 121 -17.34 8.43 -10.83
CA GLU A 121 -18.40 9.12 -10.09
C GLU A 121 -18.13 10.62 -9.99
N LEU A 122 -16.88 11.00 -9.70
CA LEU A 122 -16.48 12.40 -9.58
C LEU A 122 -16.41 13.13 -10.94
N LYS A 123 -16.01 12.42 -11.99
CA LYS A 123 -15.84 12.97 -13.34
C LYS A 123 -16.27 11.98 -14.42
N PRO A 124 -17.56 11.94 -14.79
CA PRO A 124 -18.09 10.97 -15.73
C PRO A 124 -17.51 11.05 -17.15
N ASP A 125 -17.03 12.22 -17.58
CA ASP A 125 -16.40 12.45 -18.88
C ASP A 125 -14.89 12.11 -18.90
N LEU A 126 -14.32 11.68 -17.77
CA LEU A 126 -12.91 11.32 -17.68
C LEU A 126 -12.60 10.08 -18.52
N GLU A 127 -11.65 10.20 -19.43
CA GLU A 127 -11.13 9.07 -20.17
C GLU A 127 -10.16 8.27 -19.29
N MET A 128 -10.41 6.97 -19.15
CA MET A 128 -9.61 6.10 -18.30
C MET A 128 -9.10 4.90 -19.09
N ILE A 129 -7.79 4.69 -19.05
CA ILE A 129 -7.10 3.58 -19.71
C ILE A 129 -6.42 2.75 -18.64
N VAL A 130 -6.62 1.44 -18.67
CA VAL A 130 -5.93 0.51 -17.75
C VAL A 130 -5.04 -0.42 -18.57
N LEU A 131 -3.73 -0.34 -18.30
CA LEU A 131 -2.74 -1.25 -18.87
C LEU A 131 -2.49 -2.38 -17.87
N TYR A 132 -2.84 -3.60 -18.26
CA TYR A 132 -2.75 -4.77 -17.41
C TYR A 132 -2.29 -5.99 -18.21
N ARG A 133 -1.78 -6.99 -17.48
CA ARG A 133 -1.48 -8.32 -18.05
C ARG A 133 -2.65 -9.26 -17.77
N ASP A 134 -2.95 -9.42 -16.48
CA ASP A 134 -4.10 -10.17 -15.97
C ASP A 134 -4.76 -9.38 -14.86
N PHE A 135 -6.08 -9.46 -14.76
CA PHE A 135 -6.82 -8.96 -13.59
C PHE A 135 -6.88 -10.04 -12.52
N GLN A 136 -6.27 -9.76 -11.36
CA GLN A 136 -6.27 -10.65 -10.21
C GLN A 136 -7.32 -10.17 -9.21
N MET A 137 -8.53 -10.73 -9.32
CA MET A 137 -9.72 -10.38 -8.54
C MET A 137 -10.25 -11.59 -7.76
N ALA A 138 -9.35 -12.48 -7.30
CA ALA A 138 -9.73 -13.80 -6.79
C ALA A 138 -10.44 -13.81 -5.41
N LYS A 139 -10.59 -12.66 -4.75
CA LYS A 139 -11.25 -12.58 -3.44
C LYS A 139 -12.70 -12.16 -3.60
N LYS A 140 -13.59 -12.80 -2.84
CA LYS A 140 -15.03 -12.49 -2.80
C LYS A 140 -15.30 -10.98 -2.59
N GLU A 141 -14.52 -10.35 -1.72
CA GLU A 141 -14.58 -8.91 -1.43
C GLU A 141 -14.33 -8.01 -2.65
N PHE A 142 -13.76 -8.56 -3.73
CA PHE A 142 -13.44 -7.82 -4.95
C PHE A 142 -14.38 -8.11 -6.13
N GLU A 143 -15.28 -9.09 -6.01
CA GLU A 143 -16.29 -9.36 -7.04
C GLU A 143 -17.25 -8.17 -7.21
N GLU A 144 -17.61 -7.51 -6.11
CA GLU A 144 -18.52 -6.35 -6.11
C GLU A 144 -17.97 -5.13 -6.87
N TYR A 145 -16.66 -5.04 -7.08
CA TYR A 145 -16.04 -3.94 -7.81
C TYR A 145 -15.91 -4.17 -9.31
N PHE A 146 -16.04 -5.43 -9.76
CA PHE A 146 -15.83 -5.80 -11.16
C PHE A 146 -17.11 -5.74 -11.99
N PHE A 147 -18.27 -5.87 -11.35
CA PHE A 147 -19.61 -5.77 -11.95
C PHE A 147 -20.22 -4.39 -11.68
#